data_AF-A0AAJ3LRK5-F1
#
_entry.id   AF-A0AAJ3LRK5-F1
#
_cell.length_a   1.000
_cell.length_b   1.000
_cell.length_c   1.000
_cell.angle_alpha   90.00
_cell.angle_beta   90.00
_cell.angle_gamma   90.00
#
_symmetry.space_group_name_H-M   'P 1'
#
loop_
_entity.id
_entity.type
_entity.pdbx_description
1 polymer ?
#
loop_
_entity_poly.entity_id
_entity_poly.type
_entity_poly.pdbx_seq_one_letter_code
_entity_poly.pdbx_strand_id
1 'polypeptide(L)'
;MKVTVTRSGGVAGLTRRWEVVVDEQPDVDRWIVLLDRLPWDDTPQGPPVPDRYVYRIRCAPKEATLGEQQLTGPWQELVERVRAVQPPRD
;
A
#
# COMPACT_ATOMS: atom_id res chain seq x y z
N MET A 1 13.88 -5.25 -3.48
CA MET A 1 12.70 -5.11 -2.62
C MET A 1 11.41 -4.98 -3.43
N LYS A 2 10.40 -5.81 -3.13
CA LYS A 2 9.08 -5.77 -3.79
C LYS A 2 8.04 -5.15 -2.87
N VAL A 3 7.31 -4.16 -3.37
CA VAL A 3 6.15 -3.56 -2.69
C VAL A 3 4.88 -3.99 -3.43
N THR A 4 3.89 -4.45 -2.67
CA THR A 4 2.59 -4.85 -3.20
C THR A 4 1.49 -4.12 -2.46
N VAL A 5 0.58 -3.50 -3.20
CA VAL A 5 -0.62 -2.86 -2.66
C VAL A 5 -1.82 -3.60 -3.22
N THR A 6 -2.65 -4.16 -2.35
CA THR A 6 -3.93 -4.77 -2.72
C THR A 6 -5.05 -3.95 -2.13
N ARG A 7 -5.99 -3.47 -2.94
CA ARG A 7 -7.25 -2.89 -2.49
C ARG A 7 -8.37 -3.88 -2.74
N SER A 8 -9.13 -4.22 -1.70
CA SER A 8 -10.34 -5.03 -1.80
C SER A 8 -11.54 -4.30 -1.19
N GLY A 9 -12.76 -4.67 -1.60
CA GLY A 9 -14.00 -4.09 -1.08
C GLY A 9 -14.81 -3.33 -2.12
N GLY A 10 -15.75 -2.52 -1.66
CA GLY A 10 -16.73 -1.79 -2.45
C GLY A 10 -17.97 -2.63 -2.77
N VAL A 11 -18.96 -1.97 -3.38
CA VAL A 11 -20.30 -2.53 -3.66
C VAL A 11 -20.27 -3.79 -4.54
N ALA A 12 -19.22 -3.99 -5.32
CA ALA A 12 -19.04 -5.13 -6.23
C ALA A 12 -17.96 -6.14 -5.78
N GLY A 13 -17.32 -5.94 -4.61
CA GLY A 13 -16.26 -6.84 -4.13
C GLY A 13 -14.99 -6.88 -4.99
N LEU A 14 -14.74 -5.84 -5.79
CA LEU A 14 -13.61 -5.82 -6.72
C LEU A 14 -12.27 -5.74 -5.97
N THR A 15 -11.34 -6.61 -6.36
CA THR A 15 -9.95 -6.56 -5.90
C THR A 15 -9.07 -5.93 -6.97
N ARG A 16 -8.20 -5.00 -6.59
CA ARG A 16 -7.19 -4.40 -7.45
C ARG A 16 -5.83 -4.59 -6.80
N ARG A 17 -4.83 -5.03 -7.58
CA ARG A 17 -3.48 -5.25 -7.09
C ARG A 17 -2.49 -4.44 -7.90
N TRP A 18 -1.59 -3.74 -7.21
CA TRP A 18 -0.46 -3.05 -7.80
C TRP A 18 0.83 -3.61 -7.21
N GLU A 19 1.87 -3.66 -8.04
CA GLU A 19 3.17 -4.17 -7.64
C GLU A 19 4.27 -3.30 -8.24
N VAL A 20 5.31 -3.05 -7.44
CA VAL A 20 6.53 -2.39 -7.91
C VAL A 20 7.74 -3.13 -7.34
N VAL A 21 8.77 -3.28 -8.17
CA VAL A 21 10.10 -3.72 -7.74
C VAL A 21 10.94 -2.47 -7.57
N VAL A 22 11.27 -2.15 -6.33
CA VAL A 22 11.89 -0.87 -5.94
C VAL A 22 13.27 -0.72 -6.58
N ASP A 23 14.07 -1.78 -6.64
CA ASP A 23 15.45 -1.72 -7.17
C ASP A 23 15.48 -1.51 -8.69
N GLU A 24 14.35 -1.72 -9.38
CA GLU A 24 14.20 -1.47 -10.81
C GLU A 24 13.71 -0.04 -11.12
N GLN A 25 13.40 0.75 -10.09
CA GLN A 25 12.94 2.13 -10.27
C GLN A 25 14.11 3.09 -10.46
N PRO A 26 13.98 4.14 -11.30
CA PRO A 26 15.05 5.11 -11.51
C PRO A 26 15.37 5.95 -10.26
N ASP A 27 14.49 5.98 -9.28
CA ASP A 27 14.55 6.80 -8.07
C ASP A 27 14.51 5.97 -6.77
N VAL A 28 15.27 4.87 -6.75
CA VAL A 28 15.37 3.91 -5.63
C VAL A 28 15.53 4.59 -4.26
N ASP A 29 16.40 5.60 -4.15
CA ASP A 29 16.66 6.29 -2.87
C ASP A 29 15.40 6.94 -2.28
N ARG A 30 14.53 7.50 -3.14
CA ARG A 30 13.28 8.11 -2.69
C ARG A 30 12.29 7.06 -2.19
N TRP A 31 12.29 5.88 -2.80
CA TRP A 31 11.49 4.75 -2.33
C TRP A 31 11.95 4.25 -0.98
N ILE A 32 13.26 4.10 -0.78
CA ILE A 32 13.83 3.68 0.50
C ILE A 32 13.44 4.67 1.60
N VAL A 33 13.64 5.98 1.37
CA VAL A 33 13.27 7.02 2.34
C VAL A 33 11.76 7.00 2.65
N LEU A 34 10.92 6.80 1.64
CA LEU A 34 9.46 6.69 1.85
C LEU A 34 9.12 5.46 2.71
N LEU A 35 9.69 4.30 2.39
CA LEU A 35 9.42 3.04 3.09
C LEU A 35 9.89 3.05 4.55
N ASP A 36 11.00 3.74 4.83
CA ASP A 36 11.54 3.90 6.19
C ASP A 36 10.68 4.83 7.07
N ARG A 37 9.98 5.80 6.47
CA ARG A 37 9.08 6.72 7.18
C ARG A 37 7.72 6.13 7.50
N LEU A 38 7.37 5.01 6.90
CA LEU A 38 6.08 4.38 7.13
C LEU A 38 6.00 3.88 8.57
N PRO A 39 4.91 4.22 9.28
CA PRO A 39 4.72 3.82 10.67
C PRO A 39 4.22 2.36 10.74
N TRP A 40 5.03 1.41 10.26
CA TRP A 40 4.67 -0.02 10.19
C TRP A 40 4.21 -0.57 11.56
N ASP A 41 4.91 -0.18 12.63
CA ASP A 41 4.66 -0.65 14.00
C ASP A 41 3.47 0.04 14.68
N ASP A 42 3.02 1.18 14.16
CA ASP A 42 1.88 1.96 14.68
C ASP A 42 0.65 1.83 13.76
N THR A 43 0.60 0.74 13.00
CA THR A 43 -0.59 0.41 12.20
C THR A 43 -1.68 -0.11 13.13
N PRO A 44 -2.92 0.43 13.05
CA PRO A 44 -3.99 0.04 13.94
C PRO A 44 -4.22 -1.48 13.87
N GLN A 45 -3.94 -2.15 14.99
CA GLN A 45 -4.09 -3.58 15.12
C GLN A 45 -5.58 -3.91 15.31
N GLY A 46 -6.22 -4.47 14.30
CA GLY A 46 -7.61 -4.90 14.37
C GLY A 46 -8.22 -5.15 13.00
N PRO A 47 -9.37 -5.85 12.92
CA PRO A 47 -10.10 -5.94 11.68
C PRO A 47 -10.45 -4.53 11.21
N PRO A 48 -10.37 -4.24 9.90
CA PRO A 48 -10.84 -2.97 9.38
C PRO A 48 -12.28 -2.75 9.87
N VAL A 49 -12.54 -1.59 10.49
CA VAL A 49 -13.90 -1.07 10.65
C VAL A 49 -14.57 -1.19 9.27
N PRO A 50 -15.89 -1.46 9.15
CA PRO A 50 -16.58 -1.55 7.85
C PRO A 50 -16.45 -0.24 7.06
N ASP A 51 -15.30 -0.11 6.41
CA ASP A 51 -14.88 0.94 5.53
C ASP A 51 -15.02 0.38 4.13
N ARG A 52 -15.42 1.23 3.18
CA ARG A 52 -15.83 0.74 1.85
C ARG A 52 -14.70 0.04 1.12
N TYR A 53 -13.44 0.36 1.42
CA TYR A 53 -12.27 -0.32 0.87
C TYR A 53 -11.24 -0.63 1.96
N VAL A 54 -10.58 -1.78 1.81
CA VAL A 54 -9.45 -2.23 2.64
C VAL A 54 -8.21 -2.32 1.77
N TYR A 55 -7.10 -1.84 2.29
CA TYR A 55 -5.80 -1.81 1.66
C TYR A 55 -4.82 -2.68 2.42
N ARG A 56 -4.29 -3.70 1.76
CA ARG A 56 -3.19 -4.52 2.26
C ARG A 56 -1.90 -4.15 1.54
N ILE A 57 -0.93 -3.67 2.29
CA ILE A 57 0.36 -3.19 1.80
C ILE A 57 1.43 -4.12 2.34
N ARG A 58 2.21 -4.73 1.44
CA ARG A 58 3.27 -5.69 1.80
C ARG A 58 4.61 -5.26 1.24
N CYS A 59 5.61 -5.24 2.11
CA CYS A 59 7.01 -4.99 1.80
C CYS A 59 7.86 -5.87 2.71
N ALA A 60 8.21 -7.07 2.25
CA ALA A 60 8.78 -8.11 3.11
C ALA A 60 10.01 -7.60 3.90
N PRO A 61 10.09 -7.87 5.22
CA PRO A 61 9.19 -8.72 6.01
C PRO A 61 7.91 -8.03 6.54
N LYS A 62 7.73 -6.72 6.30
CA LYS A 62 6.65 -5.92 6.86
C LYS A 62 5.35 -6.04 6.06
N GLU A 63 4.22 -5.97 6.76
CA GLU A 63 2.88 -5.93 6.18
C GLU A 63 1.99 -5.04 7.03
N ALA A 64 1.09 -4.30 6.38
CA ALA A 64 0.09 -3.45 7.02
C ALA A 64 -1.26 -3.64 6.33
N THR A 65 -2.34 -3.63 7.11
CA THR A 65 -3.72 -3.63 6.61
C THR A 65 -4.43 -2.40 7.15
N LEU A 66 -4.97 -1.58 6.24
CA LEU A 66 -5.52 -0.26 6.52
C LEU A 66 -6.90 -0.12 5.87
N GLY A 67 -7.84 0.52 6.54
CA GLY A 67 -9.04 1.07 5.92
C GLY A 67 -8.72 2.25 5.02
N GLU A 68 -9.65 2.62 4.14
CA GLU A 68 -9.49 3.79 3.26
C GLU A 68 -9.27 5.08 4.06
N GLN A 69 -9.98 5.28 5.17
CA GLN A 69 -9.80 6.46 6.02
C GLN A 69 -8.46 6.49 6.76
N GLN A 70 -7.79 5.34 6.87
CA GLN A 70 -6.49 5.21 7.54
C GLN A 70 -5.31 5.44 6.57
N LEU A 71 -5.56 5.44 5.26
CA LEU A 71 -4.56 5.82 4.26
C LEU A 71 -4.32 7.32 4.29
N THR A 72 -3.49 7.75 5.23
CA THR A 72 -3.09 9.15 5.40
C THR A 72 -1.57 9.27 5.46
N GLY A 73 -1.05 10.47 5.21
CA GLY A 73 0.37 10.77 5.29
C GLY A 73 1.21 9.84 4.38
N PRO A 74 2.27 9.20 4.90
CA PRO A 74 3.18 8.40 4.08
C PRO A 74 2.52 7.15 3.48
N TRP A 75 1.44 6.63 4.09
CA TRP A 75 0.68 5.52 3.52
C TRP A 75 -0.03 5.91 2.23
N GLN A 76 -0.66 7.08 2.22
CA GLN A 76 -1.33 7.60 1.03
C GLN A 76 -0.32 7.82 -0.10
N GLU A 77 0.80 8.48 0.22
CA GLU A 77 1.88 8.73 -0.73
C GLU A 77 2.40 7.44 -1.36
N LEU A 78 2.63 6.39 -0.56
CA LEU A 78 3.04 5.08 -1.06
C LEU A 78 2.02 4.51 -2.06
N VAL A 79 0.74 4.50 -1.71
CA VAL A 79 -0.32 3.93 -2.56
C VAL A 79 -0.43 4.69 -3.87
N GLU A 80 -0.40 6.02 -3.83
CA GLU A 80 -0.43 6.87 -5.01
C GLU A 80 0.78 6.63 -5.91
N ARG A 81 1.97 6.56 -5.31
CA ARG A 81 3.22 6.33 -6.05
C ARG A 81 3.23 4.96 -6.73
N VAL A 82 2.83 3.90 -6.01
CA VAL A 82 2.73 2.55 -6.58
C VAL A 82 1.73 2.50 -7.74
N ARG A 83 0.59 3.20 -7.62
CA ARG A 83 -0.41 3.32 -8.69
C ARG A 83 0.08 4.11 -9.91
N ALA A 84 0.96 5.09 -9.70
CA ALA A 84 1.52 5.89 -10.78
C ALA A 84 2.55 5.11 -11.62
N VAL A 85 3.27 4.15 -11.01
CA VAL A 85 4.30 3.36 -11.71
C VAL A 85 3.68 2.28 -12.60
N GLN A 86 2.67 1.55 -12.11
CA GLN A 86 2.02 0.50 -12.90
C GLN A 86 0.49 0.58 -12.80
N PRO A 87 -0.24 0.29 -13.89
CA PRO A 87 -1.68 0.04 -13.81
C PRO A 87 -1.96 -1.18 -12.92
N PRO A 88 -3.17 -1.28 -12.34
CA PRO A 88 -3.53 -2.46 -11.55
C PRO A 88 -3.46 -3.71 -12.43
N ARG A 89 -2.94 -4.79 -11.87
CA ARG A 89 -3.03 -6.13 -12.46
C ARG A 89 -4.40 -6.72 -12.10
N ASP A 90 -5.04 -7.35 -13.08
CA ASP A 90 -6.27 -8.13 -12.92
C ASP A 90 -6.00 -9.50 -12.31
#